data_AF-I1EP10-F1
#
_entry.id   AF-I1EP10-F1
#
_cell.length_a   1.000
_cell.length_b   1.000
_cell.length_c   1.000
_cell.angle_alpha   90.00
_cell.angle_beta   90.00
_cell.angle_gamma   90.00
#
_symmetry.space_group_name_H-M   'P 1'
#
loop_
_entity.id
_entity.type
_entity.pdbx_description
1 polymer ?
#
loop_
_entity_poly.entity_id
_entity_poly.type
_entity_poly.pdbx_seq_one_letter_code
_entity_poly.pdbx_strand_id
1 'polypeptide(L)'
;MFRENHFDSSFNFLYHTVDKVTQKEKVVVMSSFTPQRDLLADLVGSQSPSEAHLRKIHHFKDFLDKIFILDPTKRLSINQALQHPFIIEKLD
;
A
#
# COMPACT_ATOMS: atom_id res chain seq x y z
N MET A 1 -16.39 16.16 10.89
CA MET A 1 -15.10 16.46 11.57
C MET A 1 -13.90 15.67 11.03
N PHE A 2 -13.84 14.33 11.04
CA PHE A 2 -12.63 13.64 10.50
C PHE A 2 -12.49 13.76 8.97
N ARG A 3 -13.57 13.52 8.21
CA ARG A 3 -13.55 13.62 6.74
C ARG A 3 -13.10 14.99 6.25
N GLU A 4 -13.65 16.06 6.83
CA GLU A 4 -13.39 17.45 6.43
C GLU A 4 -11.94 17.89 6.69
N ASN A 5 -11.22 17.21 7.59
CA ASN A 5 -9.79 17.46 7.83
C ASN A 5 -8.89 16.90 6.72
N HIS A 6 -9.38 15.91 5.96
CA HIS A 6 -8.60 15.16 4.97
C HIS A 6 -9.10 15.34 3.54
N PHE A 7 -10.34 15.81 3.36
CA PHE A 7 -10.94 15.95 2.04
C PHE A 7 -11.84 17.18 1.97
N ASP A 8 -11.84 17.84 0.82
CA ASP A 8 -12.77 18.94 0.54
C ASP A 8 -14.18 18.45 0.11
N SER A 9 -15.08 19.39 -0.15
CA SER A 9 -16.45 19.12 -0.62
C SER A 9 -16.51 18.42 -1.98
N SER A 10 -15.47 18.56 -2.80
CA SER A 10 -15.30 17.90 -4.09
C SER A 10 -14.61 16.54 -3.99
N PHE A 11 -14.35 16.05 -2.77
CA PHE A 11 -13.65 14.80 -2.47
C PHE A 11 -12.16 14.77 -2.86
N ASN A 12 -11.54 15.93 -3.08
CA ASN A 12 -10.09 15.99 -3.27
C ASN A 12 -9.38 15.77 -1.93
N PHE A 13 -8.22 15.11 -1.95
CA PHE A 13 -7.41 14.87 -0.76
C PHE A 13 -6.64 16.14 -0.37
N LEU A 14 -6.65 16.46 0.92
CA LEU A 14 -5.93 17.57 1.54
C LEU A 14 -4.62 17.04 2.12
N TYR A 15 -3.53 17.15 1.37
CA TYR A 15 -2.21 16.74 1.82
C TYR A 15 -1.56 17.85 2.66
N HIS A 16 -1.52 17.64 3.97
CA HIS A 16 -0.86 18.53 4.93
C HIS A 16 0.64 18.23 4.94
N THR A 17 1.45 19.23 4.62
CA THR A 17 2.91 19.14 4.58
C THR A 17 3.54 20.42 5.12
N VAL A 18 4.85 20.41 5.34
CA VAL A 18 5.63 21.61 5.68
C VAL A 18 6.39 22.08 4.44
N ASP A 19 6.34 23.39 4.17
CA ASP A 19 7.13 24.01 3.12
C ASP A 19 8.63 23.99 3.49
N LYS A 20 9.48 23.44 2.62
CA LYS A 20 10.88 23.17 2.93
C LYS A 20 11.72 24.42 3.19
N VAL A 21 11.32 25.57 2.64
CA VAL A 21 12.06 26.83 2.77
C VAL A 21 11.56 27.61 3.97
N THR A 22 10.25 27.82 4.06
CA THR A 22 9.64 28.68 5.08
C THR A 22 9.34 27.96 6.39
N GLN A 23 9.39 26.63 6.41
CA GLN A 23 9.06 25.77 7.56
C GLN A 23 7.63 25.97 8.09
N LYS A 24 6.74 26.51 7.27
CA LYS A 24 5.32 26.72 7.60
C LYS A 24 4.46 25.58 7.07
N GLU A 25 3.36 25.33 7.75
CA GLU A 25 2.33 24.40 7.27
C GLU A 25 1.76 24.86 5.93
N LYS A 26 1.52 23.89 5.05
CA LYS A 26 0.95 24.06 3.72
C LYS A 26 0.01 22.90 3.45
N VAL A 27 -1.16 23.21 2.90
CA VAL A 27 -2.10 22.20 2.40
C VAL A 27 -2.02 22.17 0.88
N VAL A 28 -1.78 20.99 0.31
CA VAL A 28 -1.81 20.73 -1.12
C VAL A 28 -3.08 19.97 -1.45
N VAL A 29 -3.92 20.52 -2.33
CA VAL A 29 -5.15 19.86 -2.80
C VAL A 29 -4.81 18.90 -3.94
N MET A 30 -5.19 17.63 -3.79
CA MET A 30 -4.91 16.56 -4.74
C MET A 30 -6.22 15.95 -5.24
N SER A 31 -6.54 16.17 -6.52
CA SER A 31 -7.75 15.64 -7.16
C SER A 31 -7.62 14.21 -7.66
N SER A 32 -6.40 13.74 -7.87
CA SER A 32 -6.09 12.36 -8.25
C SER A 32 -4.77 11.94 -7.66
N PHE A 33 -4.64 10.64 -7.36
CA PHE A 33 -3.40 10.06 -6.88
C PHE A 33 -3.02 8.87 -7.76
N THR A 34 -1.76 8.84 -8.20
CA THR A 34 -1.17 7.67 -8.83
C THR A 34 -0.37 6.92 -7.77
N PRO A 35 -0.57 5.62 -7.54
CA PRO A 35 0.28 4.83 -6.65
C PRO A 35 1.75 4.99 -7.06
N GLN A 36 2.57 5.54 -6.17
CA GLN A 36 4.00 5.77 -6.43
C GLN A 36 4.91 4.67 -5.87
N ARG A 37 4.37 3.83 -4.98
CA ARG A 37 5.14 2.81 -4.28
C ARG A 37 5.15 1.50 -5.06
N ASP A 38 6.34 1.05 -5.46
CA ASP A 38 6.53 -0.30 -5.96
C ASP A 38 6.84 -1.25 -4.79
N LEU A 39 5.79 -1.90 -4.30
CA LEU A 39 5.90 -2.85 -3.18
C LEU A 39 6.80 -4.04 -3.53
N LEU A 40 6.85 -4.48 -4.79
CA LEU A 40 7.71 -5.61 -5.17
C LEU A 40 9.17 -5.20 -5.11
N ALA A 41 9.51 -4.04 -5.69
CA ALA A 41 10.85 -3.49 -5.62
C ALA A 41 11.31 -3.28 -4.17
N ASP A 42 10.44 -2.78 -3.30
CA ASP A 42 10.73 -2.64 -1.86
C ASP A 42 10.99 -3.99 -1.17
N LEU A 43 10.20 -5.02 -1.49
CA LEU A 43 10.34 -6.35 -0.88
C LEU A 43 11.59 -7.09 -1.36
N VAL A 44 12.00 -6.90 -2.61
CA VAL A 44 13.24 -7.45 -3.16
C VAL A 44 14.46 -6.66 -2.67
N GLY A 45 14.35 -5.33 -2.62
CA GLY A 45 15.44 -4.43 -2.29
C GLY A 45 16.65 -4.64 -3.21
N SER A 46 17.83 -4.76 -2.61
CA SER A 46 19.09 -5.02 -3.34
C SER A 46 19.45 -6.51 -3.40
N GLN A 47 18.52 -7.41 -3.10
CA GLN A 47 18.77 -8.85 -3.09
C GLN A 47 18.68 -9.43 -4.51
N SER A 48 19.41 -10.52 -4.74
CA SER A 48 19.24 -11.38 -5.93
C SER A 48 18.69 -12.75 -5.50
N PRO A 49 17.38 -12.84 -5.20
CA PRO A 49 16.77 -14.06 -4.69
C PRO A 49 16.83 -15.19 -5.73
N SER A 50 16.87 -16.45 -5.26
CA SER A 50 16.63 -17.59 -6.15
C SER A 50 15.19 -17.56 -6.67
N GLU A 51 14.93 -18.27 -7.77
CA GLU A 51 13.59 -18.35 -8.36
C GLU A 51 12.50 -18.77 -7.34
N ALA A 52 12.81 -19.70 -6.44
CA ALA A 52 11.87 -20.12 -5.39
C ALA A 52 11.54 -19.00 -4.41
N HIS A 53 12.55 -18.25 -3.95
CA HIS A 53 12.34 -17.11 -3.07
C HIS A 53 11.62 -15.97 -3.77
N LEU A 54 11.95 -15.71 -5.05
CA LEU A 54 11.27 -14.68 -5.84
C LEU A 54 9.79 -14.99 -6.00
N ARG A 55 9.42 -16.24 -6.32
CA ARG A 55 8.01 -16.69 -6.33
C ARG A 55 7.34 -16.46 -4.98
N LYS A 56 8.01 -16.76 -3.88
CA LYS A 56 7.46 -16.54 -2.54
C LYS A 56 7.27 -15.05 -2.22
N ILE A 57 8.19 -14.19 -2.66
CA ILE A 57 8.06 -12.72 -2.54
C ILE A 57 6.86 -12.22 -3.34
N HIS A 58 6.63 -12.74 -4.56
CA HIS A 58 5.44 -12.41 -5.34
C HIS A 58 4.14 -12.82 -4.62
N HIS A 59 4.09 -14.02 -4.04
CA HIS A 59 2.95 -14.43 -3.22
C HIS A 59 2.77 -13.53 -2.00
N PHE A 60 3.85 -13.08 -1.37
CA PHE A 60 3.76 -12.16 -0.24
C PHE A 60 3.24 -10.78 -0.65
N LYS A 61 3.74 -10.25 -1.77
CA LYS A 61 3.28 -8.98 -2.34
C LYS A 61 1.78 -9.01 -2.60
N ASP A 62 1.30 -10.06 -3.28
CA ASP A 62 -0.12 -10.25 -3.59
C ASP A 62 -0.98 -10.40 -2.30
N PHE A 63 -0.45 -11.08 -1.29
CA PHE A 63 -1.10 -11.17 0.01
C PHE A 63 -1.27 -9.80 0.67
N LEU A 64 -0.20 -8.99 0.70
CA LEU A 64 -0.22 -7.65 1.26
C LEU A 64 -1.15 -6.70 0.50
N ASP A 65 -1.17 -6.78 -0.84
CA ASP A 65 -2.09 -5.98 -1.66
C ASP A 65 -3.55 -6.22 -1.27
N LYS A 66 -3.93 -7.48 -1.02
CA LYS A 66 -5.29 -7.85 -0.62
C LYS A 66 -5.62 -7.44 0.82
N ILE A 67 -4.62 -7.31 1.69
CA ILE A 67 -4.78 -6.82 3.07
C ILE A 67 -4.89 -5.29 3.12
N PHE A 68 -4.09 -4.59 2.32
CA PHE A 68 -3.99 -3.12 2.36
C PHE A 68 -5.00 -2.39 1.47
N ILE A 69 -6.05 -3.08 0.98
CA ILE A 69 -7.17 -2.43 0.31
C ILE A 69 -7.80 -1.40 1.26
N LEU A 70 -7.95 -0.15 0.80
CA LEU A 70 -8.45 0.95 1.64
C LEU A 70 -9.86 0.66 2.17
N ASP A 71 -10.75 0.17 1.30
CA ASP A 71 -12.10 -0.26 1.65
C ASP A 71 -12.06 -1.56 2.46
N PRO A 72 -12.43 -1.54 3.76
CA PRO A 72 -12.37 -2.71 4.62
C PRO A 72 -13.29 -3.84 4.17
N THR A 73 -14.37 -3.54 3.45
CA THR A 73 -15.33 -4.56 2.97
C THR A 73 -14.77 -5.38 1.81
N LYS A 74 -13.76 -4.86 1.12
CA LYS A 74 -13.08 -5.50 -0.01
C LYS A 74 -11.77 -6.19 0.38
N ARG A 75 -11.32 -6.04 1.63
CA ARG A 75 -10.10 -6.69 2.13
C ARG A 75 -10.26 -8.20 2.16
N LEU A 76 -9.11 -8.88 2.10
CA LEU A 76 -9.03 -10.33 2.30
C LEU A 76 -9.65 -10.73 3.64
N SER A 77 -10.57 -11.71 3.61
CA SER A 77 -11.08 -12.30 4.86
C SER A 77 -10.06 -13.22 5.52
N ILE A 78 -10.23 -13.49 6.81
CA ILE A 78 -9.35 -14.37 7.58
C ILE A 78 -9.26 -15.76 6.94
N ASN A 79 -10.39 -16.35 6.53
CA ASN A 79 -10.41 -17.67 5.92
C ASN A 79 -9.67 -17.69 4.57
N GLN A 80 -9.84 -16.66 3.74
CA GLN A 80 -9.09 -16.54 2.49
C GLN A 80 -7.59 -16.32 2.75
N ALA A 81 -7.25 -15.58 3.80
CA ALA A 81 -5.86 -15.34 4.18
C ALA A 81 -5.13 -16.62 4.59
N LEU A 82 -5.78 -17.48 5.39
CA LEU A 82 -5.24 -18.78 5.79
C LEU A 82 -5.04 -19.74 4.61
N GLN A 83 -5.80 -19.57 3.53
CA GLN A 83 -5.70 -20.37 2.30
C GLN A 83 -4.83 -19.72 1.22
N HIS A 84 -4.19 -18.59 1.50
CA HIS A 84 -3.37 -17.89 0.51
C HIS A 84 -2.11 -18.69 0.16
N PRO A 85 -1.65 -18.73 -1.12
CA PRO A 85 -0.42 -19.42 -1.52
C PRO A 85 0.82 -19.02 -0.71
N PHE A 86 0.89 -17.75 -0.30
CA PHE A 86 1.94 -17.27 0.60
C PHE A 86 1.99 -18.04 1.93
N ILE A 87 0.85 -18.49 2.46
CA ILE A 87 0.77 -19.21 3.73
C ILE A 87 0.92 -20.72 3.52
N ILE A 88 0.23 -21.29 2.53
CA ILE A 88 0.11 -22.76 2.40
C ILE A 88 1.20 -23.42 1.56
N GLU A 89 1.78 -22.71 0.59
CA GLU A 89 2.79 -23.28 -0.29
C GLU A 89 4.15 -23.34 0.42
N LYS A 90 4.86 -24.45 0.31
CA LYS A 90 6.20 -24.57 0.89
C LYS A 90 7.23 -23.91 -0.04
N LEU A 91 8.31 -23.43 0.58
CA LEU A 91 9.46 -22.97 -0.17
C LEU A 91 10.26 -24.22 -0.56
N ASP A 92 10.10 -24.67 -1.79
CA ASP A 92 10.87 -25.78 -2.38
C ASP A 92 12.33 -25.40 -2.66
#